data_AF-A0A2V4N185-F1
#
_entry.id   AF-A0A2V4N185-F1
#
_cell.length_a   1.000
_cell.length_b   1.000
_cell.length_c   1.000
_cell.angle_alpha   90.00
_cell.angle_beta   90.00
_cell.angle_gamma   90.00
#
_symmetry.space_group_name_H-M   'P 1'
#
loop_
_entity.id
_entity.type
_entity.pdbx_description
1 polymer ?
#
loop_
_entity_poly.entity_id
_entity_poly.type
_entity_poly.pdbx_seq_one_letter_code
_entity_poly.pdbx_strand_id
1 'polypeptide(L)'
;RGRDPEHLNPAEVEHRRRASGLDTVLPTLRSTLFDPVSDLPLILAVADRTGTVLWHEGPRDLRRSADLIGFMTGGRWGEESVGTNGIGT
;
A
#
# COMPACT_ATOMS: atom_id res chain seq x y z
N ARG A 1 18.64 -11.91 9.59
CA ARG A 1 17.46 -12.74 9.23
C ARG A 1 16.27 -11.80 9.27
N GLY A 2 15.91 -11.19 8.14
CA GLY A 2 14.72 -10.33 8.07
C GLY A 2 13.49 -11.19 8.27
N ARG A 3 12.57 -10.78 9.15
CA ARG A 3 11.24 -11.39 9.25
C ARG A 3 10.56 -11.19 7.89
N ASP A 4 10.07 -12.26 7.28
CA ASP A 4 9.12 -12.11 6.17
C ASP A 4 7.96 -11.23 6.67
N PRO A 5 7.61 -10.16 5.95
CA PRO A 5 6.52 -9.29 6.36
C PRO A 5 5.23 -10.13 6.41
N GLU A 6 4.61 -10.24 7.58
CA GLU A 6 3.34 -10.92 7.76
C GLU A 6 2.32 -10.34 6.77
N HIS A 7 1.86 -11.18 5.84
CA HIS A 7 0.93 -10.80 4.79
C HIS A 7 -0.50 -11.17 5.19
N LEU A 8 -1.38 -10.18 5.26
CA LEU A 8 -2.78 -10.40 5.59
C LEU A 8 -3.52 -11.08 4.43
N ASN A 9 -4.40 -12.01 4.78
CA ASN A 9 -5.29 -12.61 3.81
C ASN A 9 -6.30 -11.58 3.25
N PRO A 10 -6.92 -11.84 2.08
CA PRO A 10 -7.82 -10.88 1.44
C PRO A 10 -9.05 -10.50 2.27
N ALA A 11 -9.58 -11.42 3.08
CA ALA A 11 -10.78 -11.17 3.90
C ALA A 11 -10.47 -10.17 5.03
N GLU A 12 -9.30 -10.30 5.65
CA GLU A 12 -8.81 -9.39 6.68
C GLU A 12 -8.51 -8.00 6.07
N VAL A 13 -7.87 -7.95 4.90
CA VAL A 13 -7.67 -6.68 4.18
C VAL A 13 -9.01 -5.98 3.96
N GLU A 14 -10.02 -6.71 3.49
CA GLU A 14 -11.33 -6.16 3.18
C GLU A 14 -12.09 -5.71 4.45
N HIS A 15 -11.94 -6.43 5.56
CA HIS A 15 -12.41 -5.98 6.86
C HIS A 15 -11.78 -4.64 7.27
N ARG A 16 -10.46 -4.52 7.15
CA ARG A 16 -9.73 -3.30 7.53
C ARG A 16 -10.01 -2.11 6.63
N ARG A 17 -10.20 -2.34 5.32
CA ARG A 17 -10.66 -1.29 4.39
C ARG A 17 -11.94 -0.63 4.89
N ARG A 18 -12.96 -1.44 5.19
CA ARG A 18 -14.24 -0.95 5.74
C ARG A 18 -14.07 -0.26 7.10
N ALA A 19 -13.22 -0.81 7.97
CA ALA A 19 -13.00 -0.24 9.29
C ALA A 19 -12.21 1.08 9.27
N SER A 20 -11.39 1.31 8.23
CA SER A 20 -10.51 2.48 8.13
C SER A 20 -11.23 3.77 7.73
N GLY A 21 -12.36 3.69 7.01
CA GLY A 21 -13.04 4.84 6.40
C GLY A 21 -12.27 5.51 5.24
N LEU A 22 -11.13 4.96 4.83
CA LEU A 22 -10.27 5.52 3.78
C LEU A 22 -10.81 5.31 2.36
N ASP A 23 -11.79 4.43 2.19
CA ASP A 23 -12.50 4.21 0.93
C ASP A 23 -13.09 5.50 0.35
N THR A 24 -13.54 6.41 1.22
CA THR A 24 -14.12 7.70 0.84
C THR A 24 -13.14 8.66 0.18
N VAL A 25 -11.84 8.57 0.50
CA VAL A 25 -10.81 9.50 -0.02
C VAL A 25 -10.07 8.94 -1.24
N LEU A 26 -10.15 7.63 -1.50
CA LEU A 26 -9.44 6.99 -2.61
C LEU A 26 -9.79 7.54 -4.00
N PRO A 27 -11.07 7.80 -4.34
CA PRO A 27 -11.39 8.34 -5.66
C PRO A 27 -10.68 9.68 -5.92
N THR A 28 -10.61 10.53 -4.90
CA THR A 28 -9.91 11.82 -4.96
C THR A 28 -8.41 11.64 -5.11
N LEU A 29 -7.79 10.78 -4.30
CA LEU A 29 -6.34 10.49 -4.41
C LEU A 29 -5.98 9.91 -5.79
N ARG A 30 -6.81 9.03 -6.34
CA ARG A 30 -6.60 8.47 -7.66
C ARG A 30 -6.69 9.53 -8.74
N SER A 31 -7.70 10.40 -8.71
CA SER A 31 -7.88 11.39 -9.76
C SER A 31 -6.79 12.46 -9.76
N THR A 32 -6.17 12.74 -8.60
CA THR A 32 -5.11 13.75 -8.49
C THR A 32 -3.72 13.18 -8.77
N LEU A 33 -3.44 11.94 -8.33
CA LEU A 33 -2.12 11.33 -8.44
C LEU A 33 -1.93 10.48 -9.70
N PHE A 34 -3.02 9.90 -10.22
CA PHE A 34 -3.01 9.16 -11.49
C PHE A 34 -3.66 9.97 -12.62
N ASP A 35 -3.53 11.30 -12.58
CA ASP A 35 -3.95 12.15 -13.69
C ASP A 35 -3.40 11.56 -15.00
N PRO A 36 -4.26 11.31 -16.01
CA PRO A 36 -3.84 10.73 -17.29
C PRO A 36 -2.78 11.56 -18.04
N VAL A 37 -2.53 12.81 -17.65
CA VAL A 37 -1.48 13.69 -18.20
C VAL A 37 -0.13 13.50 -17.50
N SER A 38 -0.09 12.81 -16.36
CA SER A 38 1.14 12.52 -15.61
C SER A 38 1.82 11.25 -16.13
N ASP A 39 2.90 11.41 -16.90
CA ASP A 39 3.81 10.31 -17.33
C ASP A 39 4.73 9.77 -16.22
N LEU A 40 4.47 10.13 -14.95
CA LEU A 40 5.32 9.73 -13.83
C LEU A 40 5.06 8.26 -13.42
N PRO A 41 6.08 7.38 -13.45
CA PRO A 41 5.94 6.00 -12.99
C PRO A 41 5.91 5.97 -11.46
N LEU A 42 4.71 6.07 -10.88
CA LEU A 42 4.50 6.03 -9.43
C LEU A 42 3.60 4.87 -9.00
N ILE A 43 3.75 4.48 -7.73
CA ILE A 43 2.82 3.60 -7.02
C ILE A 43 2.08 4.42 -5.98
N LEU A 44 0.76 4.31 -5.96
CA LEU A 44 -0.06 4.74 -4.83
C LEU A 44 -0.26 3.54 -3.91
N ALA A 45 0.25 3.66 -2.68
CA ALA A 45 -0.06 2.75 -1.60
C ALA A 45 -0.78 3.51 -0.49
N VAL A 46 -1.85 2.93 0.03
CA VAL A 46 -2.60 3.48 1.16
C VAL A 46 -2.60 2.43 2.25
N ALA A 47 -2.13 2.81 3.44
CA ALA A 47 -1.99 1.93 4.58
C ALA A 47 -2.87 2.36 5.76
N ASP A 48 -3.24 1.42 6.61
CA ASP A 48 -3.90 1.72 7.88
C ASP A 48 -2.90 2.22 8.95
N ARG A 49 -3.42 2.59 10.13
CA ARG A 49 -2.62 3.06 11.27
C ARG A 49 -1.54 2.05 11.73
N THR A 50 -1.69 0.77 11.41
CA THR A 50 -0.72 -0.26 11.80
C THR A 50 0.41 -0.44 10.78
N GLY A 51 0.42 0.36 9.71
CA GLY A 51 1.36 0.25 8.60
C GLY A 51 1.03 -0.89 7.65
N THR A 52 -0.21 -1.40 7.65
CA THR A 52 -0.64 -2.44 6.71
C THR A 52 -1.13 -1.81 5.43
N VAL A 53 -0.54 -2.16 4.28
CA VAL A 53 -0.97 -1.67 2.96
C VAL A 53 -2.35 -2.24 2.63
N LEU A 54 -3.37 -1.39 2.49
CA LEU A 54 -4.74 -1.78 2.16
C LEU A 54 -5.07 -1.61 0.68
N TRP A 55 -4.44 -0.65 0.00
CA TRP A 55 -4.54 -0.45 -1.46
C TRP A 55 -3.16 -0.27 -2.06
N HIS A 56 -2.97 -0.81 -3.26
CA HIS A 56 -1.72 -0.78 -4.00
C HIS A 56 -2.01 -0.68 -5.51
N GLU A 57 -1.69 0.46 -6.10
CA GLU A 57 -2.03 0.82 -7.48
C GLU A 57 -0.84 1.46 -8.20
N GLY A 58 -0.73 1.24 -9.50
CA GLY A 58 0.37 1.75 -10.33
C GLY A 58 0.65 0.86 -11.54
N PRO A 59 1.63 1.23 -12.38
CA PRO A 59 2.04 0.44 -13.54
C PRO A 59 2.43 -0.99 -13.15
N ARG A 60 2.12 -1.96 -14.02
CA ARG A 60 2.34 -3.39 -13.75
C ARG A 60 3.80 -3.71 -13.42
N ASP A 61 4.74 -3.11 -14.15
CA ASP A 61 6.17 -3.38 -13.96
C ASP A 61 6.66 -2.86 -12.62
N LEU A 62 6.21 -1.66 -12.23
CA LEU A 62 6.56 -1.06 -10.94
C LEU A 62 5.95 -1.86 -9.79
N ARG A 63 4.69 -2.29 -9.92
CA ARG A 63 4.05 -3.17 -8.94
C ARG A 63 4.79 -4.49 -8.76
N ARG A 64 5.28 -5.10 -9.86
CA ARG A 64 6.10 -6.32 -9.78
C ARG A 64 7.39 -6.08 -8.99
N SER A 65 8.07 -4.96 -9.21
CA SER A 65 9.25 -4.59 -8.42
C SER A 65 8.91 -4.39 -6.94
N ALA A 66 7.74 -3.82 -6.64
CA ALA A 66 7.24 -3.62 -5.28
C ALA A 66 6.91 -4.96 -4.58
N ASP A 67 6.29 -5.90 -5.30
CA ASP A 67 5.98 -7.24 -4.79
C ASP A 67 7.26 -7.99 -4.36
N LEU A 68 8.38 -7.82 -5.07
CA LEU A 68 9.67 -8.46 -4.74
C LEU A 68 10.24 -8.04 -3.37
N ILE A 69 9.87 -6.86 -2.88
CA ILE A 69 10.29 -6.36 -1.56
C ILE A 69 9.17 -6.51 -0.52
N GLY A 70 8.03 -7.10 -0.88
CA GLY A 70 6.86 -7.25 -0.02
C GLY A 70 5.95 -6.01 0.06
N PHE A 71 6.13 -5.02 -0.82
CA PHE A 71 5.32 -3.80 -0.90
C PHE A 71 4.06 -4.05 -1.69
N MET A 72 3.10 -4.73 -1.04
CA MET A 72 1.89 -5.21 -1.69
C MET A 72 0.70 -5.13 -0.72
N THR A 73 -0.51 -5.09 -1.25
CA THR A 73 -1.75 -5.14 -0.45
C THR A 73 -1.70 -6.30 0.54
N GLY A 74 -1.91 -6.04 1.83
CA GLY A 74 -1.81 -6.98 2.94
C GLY A 74 -0.43 -7.02 3.61
N GLY A 75 0.60 -6.45 2.99
CA GLY A 75 1.95 -6.39 3.55
C GLY A 75 2.06 -5.33 4.65
N ARG A 76 2.78 -5.67 5.73
CA ARG A 76 3.05 -4.77 6.85
C ARG A 76 4.40 -4.04 6.67
N TRP A 77 4.33 -2.72 6.60
CA TRP A 77 5.45 -1.79 6.35
C TRP A 77 5.65 -0.81 7.51
N GLY A 78 5.35 -1.20 8.74
CA GLY A 78 5.73 -0.40 9.91
C GLY A 78 7.24 -0.29 10.05
N GLU A 79 7.73 0.76 10.73
CA GLU A 79 9.17 0.95 10.97
C GLU A 79 9.80 -0.25 11.70
N GLU A 80 9.04 -0.90 12.59
CA GLU A 80 9.45 -2.13 13.27
C GLU A 80 9.64 -3.34 12.33
N SER A 81 9.05 -3.32 11.14
CA SER A 81 9.08 -4.43 10.18
C SER A 81 10.14 -4.24 9.09
N VAL A 82 10.32 -3.01 8.59
CA VAL A 82 11.16 -2.74 7.41
C VAL A 82 12.21 -1.63 7.65
N GLY A 83 12.21 -0.99 8.82
CA GLY A 83 13.02 0.20 9.12
C GLY A 83 12.35 1.49 8.62
N THR A 84 13.01 2.64 8.83
CA THR A 84 12.48 3.97 8.50
C THR A 84 12.01 4.04 7.04
N ASN A 85 10.71 4.26 6.84
CA ASN A 85 10.11 4.32 5.50
C ASN A 85 8.96 5.35 5.49
N GLY A 86 8.44 5.71 4.32
CA GLY A 86 7.39 6.73 4.19
C GLY A 86 5.99 6.31 4.68
N ILE A 87 5.82 5.11 5.24
CA ILE A 87 4.55 4.55 5.74
C ILE A 87 4.56 4.42 7.27
N GLY A 88 5.71 4.11 7.86
CA GLY A 88 5.93 3.91 9.28
C GLY A 88 6.41 5.17 9.98
N THR A 89 5.65 5.57 11.00
CA THR A 89 6.14 6.30 12.19
C THR A 89 5.97 5.41 13.41
#